data_AF-A0A920QXR6-F1
#
_entry.id   AF-A0A920QXR6-F1
#
_cell.length_a   1.000
_cell.length_b   1.000
_cell.length_c   1.000
_cell.angle_alpha   90.00
_cell.angle_beta   90.00
_cell.angle_gamma   90.00
#
_symmetry.space_group_name_H-M   'P 1'
#
loop_
_entity.id
_entity.type
_entity.pdbx_description
1 polymer ?
#
loop_
_entity_poly.entity_id
_entity_poly.type
_entity_poly.pdbx_seq_one_letter_code
_entity_poly.pdbx_strand_id
1 'polypeptide(L)' 'MNSLRKEMQIVFQDPYASLNPRMTCSQIIGEPLKVHNIVSTKEEYEIRIKELFDLVGLNHFYGK' A
#
# COMPACT_ATOMS: atom_id res chain seq x y z
N MET A 1 16.66 18.68 -2.01
CA MET A 1 15.19 18.81 -1.94
C MET A 1 14.44 17.52 -2.31
N ASN A 2 14.84 16.77 -3.36
CA ASN A 2 14.08 15.60 -3.84
C ASN A 2 14.05 14.38 -2.88
N SER A 3 15.08 14.15 -2.07
CA SER A 3 15.13 12.98 -1.16
C SER A 3 14.10 13.05 -0.03
N LEU A 4 13.92 14.24 0.56
CA LEU A 4 12.97 14.48 1.66
C LEU A 4 11.51 14.15 1.29
N ARG A 5 11.11 14.32 0.02
CA ARG A 5 9.76 13.96 -0.44
C ARG A 5 9.48 12.46 -0.43
N LYS A 6 10.52 11.61 -0.48
CA LYS A 6 10.34 10.15 -0.37
C LYS A 6 10.13 9.73 1.09
N GLU A 7 10.77 10.45 2.02
CA GLU A 7 10.71 10.17 3.46
C GLU A 7 9.45 10.78 4.12
N MET A 8 8.89 11.85 3.55
CA MET A 8 7.68 12.50 4.05
C MET A 8 6.45 12.07 3.22
N GLN A 9 5.57 11.25 3.81
CA GLN A 9 4.30 10.86 3.19
C GLN A 9 3.13 11.62 3.80
N ILE A 10 2.20 12.08 2.97
CA ILE A 10 1.00 12.80 3.39
C ILE A 10 -0.05 11.76 3.81
N VAL A 11 -0.70 11.99 4.94
CA VAL A 11 -1.88 11.23 5.38
C VAL A 11 -3.13 12.10 5.25
N PHE A 12 -4.23 11.49 4.83
CA PHE A 12 -5.52 12.18 4.75
C PHE A 12 -6.07 12.41 6.16
N GLN A 13 -6.68 13.57 6.39
CA GLN A 13 -7.38 13.87 7.65
C GLN A 13 -8.72 13.12 7.73
N ASP A 14 -9.41 12.95 6.59
CA ASP A 14 -10.54 12.05 6.44
C ASP A 14 -10.05 10.73 5.81
N PRO A 15 -10.00 9.63 6.55
CA PRO A 15 -9.52 8.36 6.03
C PRO A 15 -10.45 7.77 4.95
N TYR A 16 -11.76 8.03 4.99
CA TYR A 16 -12.69 7.47 4.02
C TYR A 16 -12.50 8.06 2.62
N ALA A 17 -12.15 9.34 2.54
CA ALA A 17 -11.81 10.00 1.29
C ALA A 17 -10.57 9.40 0.60
N SER A 18 -9.73 8.66 1.33
CA SER A 18 -8.55 7.99 0.78
C SER A 18 -8.83 6.62 0.15
N LEU A 19 -10.03 6.07 0.38
CA LEU A 19 -10.43 4.76 -0.12
C LEU A 19 -11.09 4.87 -1.49
N ASN A 20 -10.77 3.93 -2.39
CA ASN A 20 -11.45 3.77 -3.67
C ASN A 20 -12.33 2.51 -3.62
N PRO A 21 -13.66 2.63 -3.64
CA PRO A 21 -14.57 1.48 -3.51
C PRO A 21 -14.51 0.51 -4.71
N ARG A 22 -13.84 0.87 -5.80
CA ARG A 22 -13.58 -0.02 -6.94
C ARG A 22 -12.32 -0.88 -6.76
N MET A 23 -11.58 -0.70 -5.66
CA MET A 23 -10.32 -1.36 -5.39
C MET A 23 -10.37 -2.05 -4.03
N THR A 24 -9.76 -3.23 -3.93
CA THR A 24 -9.56 -3.90 -2.64
C THR A 24 -8.50 -3.19 -1.82
N CYS A 25 -8.48 -3.40 -0.51
CA CYS A 25 -7.44 -2.84 0.36
C CYS A 25 -6.03 -3.20 -0.12
N SER A 26 -5.82 -4.45 -0.58
CA SER A 26 -4.55 -4.92 -1.14
C SER A 26 -4.14 -4.19 -2.42
N GLN A 27 -5.11 -3.81 -3.25
CA GLN A 27 -4.85 -3.05 -4.47
C GLN A 27 -4.49 -1.59 -4.16
N ILE A 28 -5.17 -0.98 -3.20
CA ILE A 28 -4.89 0.39 -2.75
C ILE A 28 -3.48 0.47 -2.15
N ILE A 29 -3.14 -0.45 -1.24
CA ILE A 29 -1.81 -0.48 -0.57
C ILE A 29 -0.68 -0.82 -1.56
N GLY A 30 -0.97 -1.62 -2.59
CA GLY A 30 0.04 -2.05 -3.54
C GLY A 30 0.28 -1.11 -4.72
N GLU A 31 -0.61 -0.14 -4.95
CA GLU A 31 -0.45 0.84 -6.03
C GLU A 31 0.87 1.64 -5.90
N PRO A 32 1.26 2.16 -4.72
CA PRO A 32 2.57 2.78 -4.52
C PRO A 32 3.76 1.86 -4.85
N LEU A 33 3.65 0.56 -4.57
CA LEU A 33 4.72 -0.41 -4.86
C LEU A 33 4.98 -0.53 -6.37
N LYS A 34 3.91 -0.45 -7.17
CA LYS A 34 3.97 -0.48 -8.63
C LYS A 34 4.45 0.86 -9.20
N VAL A 35 3.86 1.97 -8.74
CA VAL A 35 4.21 3.32 -9.24
C VAL A 35 5.68 3.66 -9.01
N HIS A 36 6.24 3.23 -7.88
CA HIS A 36 7.63 3.48 -7.54
C HIS A 36 8.59 2.34 -7.95
N ASN A 37 8.12 1.33 -8.67
CA ASN A 37 8.90 0.15 -9.09
C ASN A 37 9.68 -0.50 -7.93
N ILE A 38 9.03 -0.64 -6.76
CA ILE A 38 9.63 -1.23 -5.56
C ILE A 38 9.69 -2.76 -5.65
N VAL A 39 8.78 -3.37 -6.42
CA VAL A 39 8.69 -4.81 -6.66
C VAL A 39 8.72 -5.10 -8.15
N SER A 40 9.37 -6.19 -8.54
CA SER A 40 9.56 -6.58 -9.95
C SER A 40 8.70 -7.77 -10.34
N THR A 41 8.34 -8.63 -9.40
CA THR A 41 7.55 -9.84 -9.66
C THR A 41 6.20 -9.83 -8.94
N LYS A 42 5.29 -10.70 -9.38
CA LYS A 42 4.01 -10.89 -8.72
C LYS A 42 4.20 -11.50 -7.32
N GLU A 43 5.15 -12.41 -7.17
CA GLU A 43 5.47 -13.02 -5.89
C GLU A 43 5.98 -11.99 -4.88
N GLU A 44 6.90 -11.11 -5.30
CA GLU A 44 7.41 -10.01 -4.46
C GLU A 44 6.29 -9.05 -4.05
N TYR A 45 5.38 -8.74 -4.97
CA TYR A 45 4.20 -7.91 -4.68
C TYR A 45 3.33 -8.55 -3.59
N GLU A 46 2.97 -9.82 -3.72
CA GLU A 46 2.12 -10.54 -2.76
C GLU A 46 2.79 -10.62 -1.38
N ILE A 47 4.09 -10.94 -1.34
CA ILE A 47 4.88 -10.98 -0.09
C ILE A 47 4.87 -9.61 0.58
N ARG A 48 5.15 -8.55 -0.17
CA ARG A 48 5.23 -7.19 0.39
C ARG A 48 3.87 -6.71 0.91
N ILE A 49 2.79 -7.02 0.20
CA ILE A 49 1.43 -6.72 0.66
C ILE A 49 1.14 -7.43 1.98
N LYS A 50 1.47 -8.71 2.08
CA LYS A 50 1.27 -9.48 3.30
C LYS A 50 2.03 -8.88 4.49
N GLU A 51 3.31 -8.55 4.31
CA GLU A 51 4.13 -7.90 5.34
C GLU A 51 3.52 -6.58 5.81
N LEU A 52 2.97 -5.77 4.90
CA LEU A 52 2.35 -4.49 5.24
C LEU A 52 1.07 -4.66 6.06
N PHE A 53 0.24 -5.65 5.75
CA PHE A 53 -0.93 -5.99 6.54
C PHE A 53 -0.56 -6.53 7.93
N ASP A 54 0.42 -7.45 7.98
CA ASP A 54 0.92 -8.01 9.23
C ASP A 54 1.50 -6.92 10.15
N LEU A 55 2.21 -5.92 9.58
CA LEU A 55 2.80 -4.80 10.31
C LEU A 55 1.75 -3.96 11.08
N VAL A 56 0.55 -3.80 10.50
CA VAL A 56 -0.54 -3.02 11.10
C VAL A 56 -1.54 -3.89 11.87
N GLY A 57 -1.25 -5.18 12.02
CA GLY A 57 -2.11 -6.13 12.74
C GLY A 57 -3.42 -6.47 12.01
N LEU A 58 -3.50 -6.20 10.71
CA LEU A 58 -4.65 -6.59 9.89
C LEU A 58 -4.40 -7.97 9.31
N ASN A 59 -5.33 -8.90 9.54
CA ASN A 59 -5.19 -10.25 9.02
C ASN A 59 -5.31 -10.23 7.49
N HIS A 60 -4.37 -10.85 6.76
CA HIS A 60 -4.30 -10.87 5.29
C HIS A 60 -5.55 -11.40 4.57
N PHE A 61 -6.53 -11.95 5.32
CA PHE A 61 -7.85 -12.37 4.84
C PHE A 61 -8.79 -11.23 4.45
N TYR A 62 -8.59 -9.99 4.89
CA TYR A 62 -9.45 -8.84 4.53
C TYR A 62 -9.17 -8.27 3.12
N GLY A 63 -8.20 -8.84 2.40
CA GLY A 63 -7.72 -8.36 1.10
C GLY A 63 -8.38 -8.95 -0.15
N LYS A 64 -9.54 -9.61 -0.02
CA LYS A 64 -10.32 -10.13 -1.16
C LYS A 64 -11.46 -9.21 -1.56
#